data_AF-A0A7X6PT29-F1
#
_entry.id   AF-A0A7X6PT29-F1
#
_cell.length_a   1.000
_cell.length_b   1.000
_cell.length_c   1.000
_cell.angle_alpha   90.00
_cell.angle_beta   90.00
_cell.angle_gamma   90.00
#
_symmetry.space_group_name_H-M   'P 1'
#
loop_
_entity.id
_entity.type
_entity.pdbx_description
1 polymer ?
#
loop_
_entity_poly.entity_id
_entity_poly.type
_entity_poly.pdbx_seq_one_letter_code
_entity_poly.pdbx_strand_id
1 'polypeptide(L)'
;VETGYWHLWRYNPAVLSEDGDKNPFTLDSKPPTRDYKEFLTQEVRYTSLYKKYANDEVEAIFARAHEAAEERYKGYLKLAKSE
;
A
#
# COMPACT_ATOMS: atom_id res chain seq x y z
N VAL A 1 3.64 2.99 -6.80
CA VAL A 1 2.16 2.97 -6.89
C VAL A 1 1.69 1.66 -7.51
N GLU A 2 2.16 1.31 -8.70
CA GLU A 2 1.75 0.10 -9.45
C GLU A 2 1.97 -1.24 -8.73
N THR A 3 2.90 -1.29 -7.78
CA THR A 3 3.19 -2.50 -6.98
C THR A 3 2.39 -2.57 -5.68
N GLY A 4 1.59 -1.57 -5.35
CA GLY A 4 0.91 -1.50 -4.05
C GLY A 4 1.82 -1.11 -2.87
N TYR A 5 3.11 -0.87 -3.10
CA TYR A 5 4.03 -0.36 -2.07
C TYR A 5 3.51 0.94 -1.44
N TRP A 6 3.03 1.86 -2.27
CA TRP A 6 2.48 3.14 -1.85
C TRP A 6 1.18 3.44 -2.59
N HIS A 7 0.11 3.73 -1.84
CA HIS A 7 -1.19 4.13 -2.38
C HIS A 7 -1.40 5.63 -2.22
N LEU A 8 -1.95 6.23 -3.27
CA LEU A 8 -2.44 7.60 -3.33
C LEU A 8 -3.92 7.63 -2.95
N TRP A 9 -4.24 8.46 -1.98
CA TRP A 9 -5.58 8.72 -1.49
C TRP A 9 -5.64 10.17 -1.00
N ARG A 10 -6.86 10.69 -0.86
CA ARG A 10 -7.13 12.03 -0.36
C ARG A 10 -8.23 11.98 0.68
N TYR A 11 -8.17 12.88 1.64
CA TYR A 11 -9.24 13.10 2.60
C TYR A 11 -9.61 14.58 2.58
N ASN A 12 -10.85 14.90 2.18
CA ASN A 12 -11.36 16.26 2.12
C ASN A 12 -12.58 16.42 3.05
N PRO A 13 -12.42 16.96 4.27
CA PRO A 13 -13.52 17.11 5.20
C PRO A 13 -14.57 18.13 4.75
N ALA A 14 -14.23 19.04 3.82
CA ALA A 14 -15.17 20.07 3.37
C ALA A 14 -16.40 19.48 2.69
N VAL A 15 -16.30 18.29 2.06
CA VAL A 15 -17.45 17.68 1.38
C VAL A 15 -18.58 17.32 2.33
N LEU A 16 -18.27 17.06 3.60
CA LEU A 16 -19.28 16.78 4.65
C LEU A 16 -20.14 18.01 4.97
N SER A 17 -19.59 19.22 4.76
CA SER A 17 -20.33 20.47 4.96
C SER A 17 -21.25 20.79 3.77
N GLU A 18 -20.93 20.26 2.58
CA GLU A 18 -21.77 20.36 1.39
C GLU A 18 -22.87 19.30 1.40
N ASP A 19 -22.54 18.10 1.86
CA ASP A 19 -23.42 16.93 1.90
C ASP A 19 -22.92 15.96 2.99
N GLY A 20 -23.68 15.83 4.07
CA GLY A 20 -23.30 15.03 5.24
C GLY A 20 -23.15 13.54 4.97
N ASP A 21 -23.72 13.05 3.87
CA ASP A 21 -23.70 11.64 3.46
C ASP A 21 -22.58 11.35 2.44
N LYS A 22 -21.79 12.36 2.03
CA LYS A 22 -20.64 12.14 1.15
C LYS A 22 -19.42 11.67 1.93
N ASN A 23 -18.83 10.57 1.48
CA ASN A 23 -17.57 10.08 2.00
C ASN A 23 -16.41 11.07 1.72
N PRO A 24 -15.72 11.59 2.75
CA PRO A 24 -14.60 12.53 2.59
C PRO A 24 -13.31 11.85 2.12
N PHE A 25 -13.23 10.53 2.17
CA PHE A 25 -12.08 9.75 1.75
C PHE A 25 -12.22 9.30 0.29
N THR A 26 -11.18 9.51 -0.50
CA THR A 26 -11.10 9.05 -1.88
C THR A 26 -9.80 8.29 -2.10
N LEU A 27 -9.89 7.08 -2.65
CA LEU A 27 -8.73 6.29 -3.06
C LEU A 27 -8.47 6.49 -4.56
N ASP A 28 -7.39 7.16 -4.90
CA ASP A 28 -7.02 7.44 -6.30
C ASP A 28 -6.23 6.29 -6.94
N SER A 29 -5.62 5.43 -6.12
CA SER A 29 -4.85 4.28 -6.61
C SER A 29 -5.72 3.14 -7.10
N LYS A 30 -5.41 2.68 -8.31
CA LYS A 30 -5.94 1.43 -8.88
C LYS A 30 -5.34 0.20 -8.19
N PRO A 31 -5.92 -1.00 -8.40
CA PRO A 31 -5.33 -2.25 -7.93
C PRO A 31 -3.88 -2.38 -8.40
N PRO A 32 -2.97 -2.89 -7.55
CA PRO A 32 -1.60 -3.20 -7.97
C PRO A 32 -1.57 -4.20 -9.14
N THR A 33 -0.66 -3.99 -10.08
CA THR A 33 -0.49 -4.82 -11.28
C THR A 33 0.93 -5.34 -11.47
N ARG A 34 1.90 -4.82 -10.72
CA ARG A 34 3.31 -5.19 -10.82
C ARG A 34 3.78 -5.90 -9.55
N ASP A 35 4.76 -6.79 -9.68
CA ASP A 35 5.29 -7.58 -8.57
C ASP A 35 5.92 -6.69 -7.48
N TYR A 36 5.55 -6.97 -6.22
CA TYR A 36 5.98 -6.20 -5.07
C TYR A 36 7.47 -6.41 -4.77
N LYS A 37 7.92 -7.66 -4.84
CA LYS A 37 9.29 -8.02 -4.50
C LYS A 37 10.27 -7.50 -5.54
N GLU A 38 9.91 -7.53 -6.83
CA GLU A 38 10.70 -6.97 -7.93
C GLU A 38 11.06 -5.50 -7.62
N PHE A 39 10.07 -4.71 -7.20
CA PHE A 39 10.31 -3.32 -6.77
C PHE A 39 11.28 -3.23 -5.58
N LEU A 40 11.10 -4.07 -4.54
CA LEU A 40 12.02 -4.05 -3.40
C LEU A 40 13.45 -4.38 -3.83
N THR A 41 13.64 -5.38 -4.68
CA THR A 41 14.98 -5.81 -5.13
C THR A 41 15.69 -4.80 -6.03
N GLN A 42 14.98 -3.79 -6.54
CA GLN A 42 15.57 -2.71 -7.35
C GLN A 42 16.18 -1.58 -6.49
N GLU A 43 15.98 -1.57 -5.17
CA GLU A 43 16.47 -0.50 -4.31
C GLU A 43 17.49 -1.01 -3.27
N VAL A 44 18.63 -0.30 -3.17
CA VAL A 44 19.74 -0.66 -2.27
C VAL A 44 19.31 -0.74 -0.81
N ARG A 45 18.36 0.10 -0.38
CA ARG A 45 17.85 0.10 0.99
C ARG A 45 17.21 -1.24 1.39
N TYR A 46 16.66 -2.01 0.44
CA TYR A 46 16.13 -3.35 0.70
C TYR A 46 17.17 -4.43 0.43
N THR A 47 17.90 -4.34 -0.68
CA THR A 47 18.89 -5.39 -1.02
C THR A 47 20.06 -5.46 -0.04
N SER A 48 20.35 -4.37 0.68
CA SER A 48 21.33 -4.37 1.77
C SER A 48 21.00 -5.33 2.92
N LEU A 49 19.73 -5.74 3.10
CA LEU A 49 19.34 -6.71 4.12
C LEU A 49 19.96 -8.09 3.87
N TYR A 50 20.10 -8.52 2.61
CA TYR A 50 20.76 -9.78 2.24
C TYR A 50 22.25 -9.79 2.61
N LYS A 51 22.87 -8.63 2.89
CA LYS A 51 24.25 -8.57 3.37
C LYS A 51 24.37 -8.79 4.88
N LYS A 52 23.26 -8.63 5.62
CA LYS A 52 23.25 -8.62 7.09
C LYS A 52 22.54 -9.85 7.69
N TYR A 53 21.57 -10.41 6.97
CA TYR A 53 20.69 -11.48 7.44
C TYR A 53 20.72 -12.68 6.50
N ALA A 54 20.22 -13.83 6.95
CA ALA A 54 20.11 -15.01 6.09
C ALA A 54 19.05 -14.79 5.00
N ASN A 55 19.24 -15.40 3.84
CA ASN A 55 18.36 -15.16 2.68
C ASN A 55 16.89 -15.48 2.99
N ASP A 56 16.62 -16.61 3.65
CA ASP A 56 15.29 -17.05 4.07
C ASP A 56 14.61 -16.06 5.03
N GLU A 57 15.37 -15.45 5.94
CA GLU A 57 14.85 -14.39 6.83
C GLU A 57 14.43 -13.15 6.02
N VAL A 58 15.27 -12.72 5.06
CA VAL A 58 14.96 -11.56 4.21
C VAL A 58 13.75 -11.84 3.31
N GLU A 59 13.65 -13.05 2.76
CA GLU A 59 12.48 -13.49 1.99
C GLU A 59 11.19 -13.45 2.84
N ALA A 60 11.25 -13.93 4.08
CA ALA A 60 10.12 -13.87 5.00
C ALA A 60 9.73 -12.42 5.35
N ILE A 61 10.71 -11.52 5.50
CA ILE A 61 10.46 -10.09 5.72
C ILE A 61 9.75 -9.47 4.51
N PHE A 62 10.21 -9.76 3.29
CA PHE A 62 9.59 -9.24 2.07
C PHE A 62 8.18 -9.78 1.85
N ALA A 63 7.94 -11.07 2.14
CA ALA A 63 6.62 -11.66 2.07
C ALA A 63 5.63 -10.98 3.04
N ARG A 64 6.04 -10.79 4.30
CA ARG A 64 5.22 -10.06 5.29
C ARG A 64 4.98 -8.60 4.89
N ALA A 65 5.97 -7.94 4.32
CA ALA A 65 5.82 -6.57 3.83
C ALA A 65 4.80 -6.48 2.68
N HIS A 66 4.79 -7.47 1.79
CA HIS A 66 3.81 -7.56 0.71
C HIS A 66 2.40 -7.78 1.26
N GLU A 67 2.22 -8.75 2.16
CA GLU A 67 0.93 -9.01 2.83
C GLU A 67 0.39 -7.75 3.52
N ALA A 68 1.23 -7.05 4.30
CA ALA A 68 0.85 -5.80 4.95
C ALA A 68 0.46 -4.68 3.95
N ALA A 69 1.08 -4.66 2.76
CA ALA A 69 0.69 -3.74 1.70
C ALA A 69 -0.68 -4.09 1.10
N GLU A 70 -0.96 -5.37 0.87
CA GLU A 70 -2.27 -5.83 0.40
C GLU A 70 -3.38 -5.55 1.43
N GLU A 71 -3.12 -5.80 2.72
CA GLU A 71 -4.05 -5.49 3.80
C GLU A 71 -4.36 -4.00 3.88
N ARG A 72 -3.33 -3.16 3.78
CA ARG A 72 -3.49 -1.70 3.74
C ARG A 72 -4.34 -1.26 2.55
N TYR A 73 -4.12 -1.84 1.36
CA TYR A 73 -4.96 -1.57 0.18
C TYR A 73 -6.42 -1.94 0.43
N LYS A 74 -6.67 -3.14 0.98
CA LYS A 74 -8.03 -3.60 1.35
C LYS A 74 -8.67 -2.67 2.37
N GLY A 75 -7.91 -2.14 3.32
CA GLY A 75 -8.35 -1.11 4.27
C GLY A 75 -8.81 0.16 3.57
N TYR A 76 -8.01 0.69 2.65
CA TYR A 76 -8.39 1.87 1.86
C TYR A 76 -9.61 1.63 0.97
N LEU A 77 -9.74 0.43 0.38
CA LEU A 77 -10.93 0.06 -0.38
C LEU A 77 -12.19 0.06 0.49
N LYS A 78 -12.10 -0.40 1.75
CA LYS A 78 -13.21 -0.34 2.70
C LYS A 78 -13.56 1.12 3.04
N LEU A 79 -12.54 1.94 3.34
CA LEU A 79 -12.73 3.36 3.62
C LEU A 79 -13.31 4.15 2.46
N ALA A 80 -12.98 3.81 1.21
CA ALA A 80 -13.55 4.46 0.03
C ALA A 80 -14.97 3.97 -0.31
N LYS A 81 -15.41 2.85 0.27
CA LYS A 81 -16.74 2.25 0.06
C LYS A 81 -17.70 2.48 1.23
N SER A 82 -17.21 2.91 2.40
CA SER A 82 -18.07 3.24 3.52
C SER A 82 -18.91 4.46 3.15
N GLU A 83 -20.23 4.30 3.25
CA GLU A 83 -21.22 5.39 3.20
C GLU A 83 -21.22 6.12 4.54
#